data_AF-A0A496ZAR0-F1
#
_entry.id   AF-A0A496ZAR0-F1
#
_cell.length_a   1.000
_cell.length_b   1.000
_cell.length_c   1.000
_cell.angle_alpha   90.00
_cell.angle_beta   90.00
_cell.angle_gamma   90.00
#
_symmetry.space_group_name_H-M   'P 1'
#
loop_
_entity.id
_entity.type
_entity.pdbx_description
1 polymer ?
#
loop_
_entity_poly.entity_id
_entity_poly.type
_entity_poly.pdbx_seq_one_letter_code
_entity_poly.pdbx_strand_id
1 'polypeptide(L)'
;RNLCHGVLGRIRADHRVSYLRASILKAILQRNHKKEVPMALNTERREVAYLLGRLFAVLEKVQLDALGKVKATIKVRFFSAASATPAGVFPRLICLSQHHIEKSEYGYIADRRIAKIIEHIDSFPVYLNLQDRGLFAIAYYQQKNAIDREIKEAAAKKKLQKIRGGK
;
A
#
# COMPACT_ATOMS: atom_id res chain seq x y z
N ARG A 1 -21.16 4.24 -12.40
CA ARG A 1 -19.82 4.73 -12.82
C ARG A 1 -19.37 5.98 -12.05
N ASN A 2 -20.23 6.99 -11.84
CA ASN A 2 -19.84 8.28 -11.23
C ASN A 2 -19.32 8.21 -9.78
N LEU A 3 -19.79 7.25 -8.97
CA LEU A 3 -19.37 7.15 -7.57
C LEU A 3 -17.88 6.76 -7.40
N CYS A 4 -17.36 5.85 -8.24
CA CYS A 4 -15.96 5.44 -8.18
C CYS A 4 -15.02 6.61 -8.50
N HIS A 5 -15.36 7.34 -9.56
CA HIS A 5 -14.64 8.54 -9.95
C HIS A 5 -14.68 9.61 -8.85
N GLY A 6 -15.84 9.83 -8.21
CA GLY A 6 -15.98 10.75 -7.08
C GLY A 6 -15.10 10.40 -5.89
N VAL A 7 -15.09 9.13 -5.47
CA VAL A 7 -14.25 8.68 -4.33
C VAL A 7 -12.76 8.82 -4.66
N LEU A 8 -12.32 8.41 -5.85
CA LEU A 8 -10.94 8.57 -6.29
C LEU A 8 -10.54 10.04 -6.43
N GLY A 9 -11.45 10.89 -6.89
CA GLY A 9 -11.26 12.34 -6.94
C GLY A 9 -11.04 12.94 -5.54
N ARG A 10 -11.80 12.50 -4.53
CA ARG A 10 -11.59 12.93 -3.15
C ARG A 10 -10.26 12.43 -2.57
N ILE A 11 -9.86 11.19 -2.85
CA ILE A 11 -8.53 10.66 -2.48
C ILE A 11 -7.42 11.49 -3.11
N ARG A 12 -7.57 11.90 -4.37
CA ARG A 12 -6.60 12.79 -5.05
C ARG A 12 -6.53 14.16 -4.38
N ALA A 13 -7.65 14.71 -3.95
CA ALA A 13 -7.73 16.05 -3.37
C ALA A 13 -7.14 16.14 -1.96
N ASP A 14 -7.29 15.10 -1.13
CA ASP A 14 -6.87 15.15 0.28
C ASP A 14 -5.83 14.10 0.69
N HIS A 15 -5.43 13.21 -0.22
CA HIS A 15 -4.45 12.15 -0.03
C HIS A 15 -4.82 11.15 1.10
N ARG A 16 -6.11 10.98 1.38
CA ARG A 16 -6.60 10.07 2.44
C ARG A 16 -7.33 8.88 1.84
N VAL A 17 -6.77 7.69 2.04
CA VAL A 17 -7.48 6.42 1.81
C VAL A 17 -7.97 5.92 3.17
N SER A 18 -9.23 6.20 3.50
CA SER A 18 -9.85 5.81 4.77
C SER A 18 -10.63 4.50 4.65
N TYR A 19 -10.99 3.92 5.81
CA TYR A 19 -11.86 2.74 5.88
C TYR A 19 -13.12 2.90 5.03
N LEU A 20 -13.87 3.98 5.24
CA LEU A 20 -15.12 4.24 4.51
C LEU A 20 -14.89 4.31 2.99
N ARG A 21 -13.82 4.97 2.54
CA ARG A 21 -13.51 5.09 1.10
C ARG A 21 -13.12 3.74 0.51
N ALA A 22 -12.30 2.97 1.21
CA ALA A 22 -11.93 1.61 0.78
C ALA A 22 -13.17 0.70 0.72
N SER A 23 -14.06 0.76 1.71
CA SER A 23 -15.31 -0.01 1.75
C SER A 23 -16.27 0.39 0.62
N ILE A 24 -16.41 1.68 0.32
CA ILE A 24 -17.23 2.14 -0.82
C ILE A 24 -16.64 1.65 -2.15
N LEU A 25 -15.32 1.80 -2.36
CA LEU A 25 -14.67 1.31 -3.58
C LEU A 25 -14.87 -0.19 -3.74
N LYS A 26 -14.73 -0.95 -2.65
CA LYS A 26 -14.98 -2.38 -2.61
C LYS A 26 -16.42 -2.72 -3.00
N ALA A 27 -17.41 -2.06 -2.39
CA ALA A 27 -18.82 -2.28 -2.70
C ALA A 27 -19.13 -2.00 -4.18
N ILE A 28 -18.52 -0.96 -4.76
CA ILE A 28 -18.66 -0.63 -6.19
C ILE A 28 -18.07 -1.74 -7.07
N LEU A 29 -16.86 -2.22 -6.76
CA LEU A 29 -16.20 -3.26 -7.54
C LEU A 29 -16.98 -4.59 -7.49
N GLN A 30 -17.49 -4.96 -6.33
CA GLN A 30 -18.26 -6.19 -6.17
C GLN A 30 -19.62 -6.10 -6.88
N ARG A 31 -20.37 -5.01 -6.67
CA ARG A 31 -21.73 -4.84 -7.23
C ARG A 31 -21.73 -4.64 -8.74
N ASN A 32 -20.81 -3.82 -9.26
CA ASN A 32 -20.90 -3.36 -10.66
C ASN A 32 -19.94 -4.09 -11.59
N HIS A 33 -18.89 -4.72 -11.05
CA HIS A 33 -17.82 -5.31 -11.85
C HIS A 33 -17.56 -6.77 -11.52
N LYS A 34 -18.35 -7.37 -10.62
CA LYS A 34 -18.22 -8.77 -10.16
C LYS A 34 -16.79 -9.14 -9.75
N LYS A 35 -15.98 -8.14 -9.35
CA LYS A 35 -14.64 -8.34 -8.82
C LYS A 35 -14.76 -8.62 -7.33
N GLU A 36 -14.49 -9.86 -6.92
CA GLU A 36 -14.44 -10.18 -5.50
C GLU A 36 -13.22 -9.49 -4.88
N VAL A 37 -13.46 -8.76 -3.80
CA VAL A 37 -12.40 -8.09 -3.04
C VAL A 37 -12.42 -8.64 -1.62
N PRO A 38 -11.30 -9.19 -1.10
CA PRO A 38 -11.26 -9.75 0.24
C PRO A 38 -11.47 -8.65 1.29
N MET A 39 -11.89 -9.00 2.50
CA MET A 39 -12.04 -8.03 3.59
C MET A 39 -10.69 -7.58 4.14
N ALA A 40 -9.76 -8.52 4.31
CA ALA A 40 -8.40 -8.26 4.72
C ALA A 40 -7.42 -8.30 3.54
N LEU A 41 -6.14 -8.01 3.83
CA LEU A 41 -5.05 -8.22 2.89
C LEU A 41 -5.04 -9.68 2.43
N ASN A 42 -4.97 -9.91 1.12
CA ASN A 42 -4.77 -11.23 0.53
C ASN A 42 -3.44 -11.24 -0.21
N THR A 43 -2.44 -11.94 0.32
CA THR A 43 -1.09 -12.00 -0.27
C THR A 43 -1.05 -12.79 -1.57
N GLU A 44 -2.00 -13.70 -1.79
CA GLU A 44 -2.06 -14.60 -2.94
C GLU A 44 -2.70 -13.96 -4.17
N ARG A 45 -3.28 -12.77 -4.04
CA ARG A 45 -3.92 -12.08 -5.16
C ARG A 45 -2.88 -11.45 -6.08
N ARG A 46 -2.81 -11.97 -7.31
CA ARG A 46 -1.80 -11.61 -8.33
C ARG A 46 -2.27 -10.58 -9.37
N GLU A 47 -3.46 -9.99 -9.22
CA GLU A 47 -3.88 -8.89 -10.09
C GLU A 47 -2.91 -7.71 -9.98
N VAL A 48 -2.35 -7.27 -11.10
CA VAL A 48 -1.29 -6.24 -11.15
C VAL A 48 -1.66 -4.98 -10.36
N ALA A 49 -2.89 -4.48 -10.48
CA ALA A 49 -3.32 -3.29 -9.76
C ALA A 49 -3.34 -3.48 -8.24
N TYR A 50 -3.67 -4.69 -7.78
CA TYR A 50 -3.63 -5.05 -6.37
C TYR A 50 -2.18 -5.14 -5.86
N LEU A 51 -1.31 -5.81 -6.62
CA LEU A 51 0.12 -5.88 -6.32
C LEU A 51 0.76 -4.49 -6.24
N LEU A 52 0.47 -3.61 -7.20
CA LEU A 52 0.98 -2.24 -7.21
C LEU A 52 0.50 -1.41 -6.01
N GLY A 53 -0.75 -1.58 -5.59
CA GLY A 53 -1.26 -0.91 -4.39
C GLY A 53 -0.55 -1.41 -3.12
N ARG A 54 -0.30 -2.73 -3.02
CA ARG A 54 0.50 -3.31 -1.93
C ARG A 54 1.93 -2.77 -1.94
N LEU A 55 2.59 -2.78 -3.10
CA LEU A 55 3.95 -2.29 -3.28
C LEU A 55 4.05 -0.83 -2.83
N PHE A 56 3.11 0.02 -3.27
CA PHE A 56 3.09 1.43 -2.89
C PHE A 56 2.99 1.65 -1.37
N ALA A 57 2.20 0.84 -0.67
CA ALA A 57 2.09 0.91 0.79
C ALA A 57 3.41 0.53 1.49
N VAL A 58 4.11 -0.48 0.99
CA VAL A 58 5.43 -0.89 1.53
C VAL A 58 6.47 0.20 1.28
N LEU A 59 6.50 0.80 0.09
CA LEU A 59 7.42 1.90 -0.24
C LEU A 59 7.16 3.15 0.63
N GLU A 60 5.89 3.47 0.93
CA GLU A 60 5.59 4.59 1.83
C GLU A 60 6.08 4.27 3.26
N LYS A 61 5.92 3.02 3.71
CA LYS A 61 6.41 2.59 5.02
C LYS A 61 7.92 2.72 5.13
N VAL A 62 8.66 2.28 4.10
CA VAL A 62 10.12 2.42 4.02
C VAL A 62 10.55 3.88 4.19
N GLN A 63 9.89 4.80 3.47
CA GLN A 63 10.19 6.23 3.61
C GLN A 63 9.94 6.72 5.04
N LEU A 64 8.81 6.35 5.63
CA LEU A 64 8.44 6.77 6.99
C LEU A 64 9.40 6.21 8.04
N ASP A 65 9.91 4.99 7.86
CA ASP A 65 10.86 4.38 8.79
C ASP A 65 12.25 5.00 8.69
N ALA A 66 12.68 5.37 7.49
CA ALA A 66 13.99 5.98 7.30
C ALA A 66 14.04 7.46 7.68
N LEU A 67 12.95 8.21 7.44
CA LEU A 67 12.93 9.67 7.60
C LEU A 67 12.08 10.16 8.77
N GLY A 68 11.28 9.29 9.40
CA GLY A 68 10.33 9.67 10.43
C GLY A 68 9.29 10.67 9.92
N LYS A 69 9.22 11.85 10.55
CA LYS A 69 8.24 12.88 10.21
C LYS A 69 8.70 13.70 9.00
N VAL A 70 8.13 13.38 7.83
CA VAL A 70 8.36 14.14 6.59
C VAL A 70 7.24 15.14 6.31
N LYS A 71 7.57 16.27 5.65
CA LYS A 71 6.59 17.29 5.24
C LYS A 71 5.52 16.75 4.27
N ALA A 72 5.91 15.83 3.38
CA ALA A 72 5.00 15.17 2.45
C ALA A 72 5.54 13.78 2.08
N THR A 73 4.73 12.75 2.29
CA THR A 73 5.09 11.36 1.94
C THR A 73 4.96 11.11 0.43
N ILE A 74 5.49 9.99 -0.05
CA ILE A 74 5.29 9.57 -1.45
C ILE A 74 3.79 9.43 -1.78
N LYS A 75 2.93 9.09 -0.81
CA LYS A 75 1.48 9.07 -1.02
C LYS A 75 0.93 10.45 -1.37
N VAL A 76 1.35 11.49 -0.66
CA VAL A 76 0.91 12.87 -0.97
C VAL A 76 1.33 13.26 -2.39
N ARG A 77 2.59 12.96 -2.75
CA ARG A 77 3.18 13.41 -4.03
C ARG A 77 2.80 12.56 -5.22
N PHE A 78 2.68 11.25 -5.05
CA PHE A 78 2.66 10.28 -6.15
C PHE A 78 1.43 9.39 -6.19
N PHE A 79 0.55 9.34 -5.19
CA PHE A 79 -0.56 8.36 -5.19
C PHE A 79 -1.45 8.44 -6.45
N SER A 80 -1.79 9.66 -6.87
CA SER A 80 -2.60 9.88 -8.08
C SER A 80 -1.89 9.46 -9.36
N ALA A 81 -0.58 9.73 -9.46
CA ALA A 81 0.23 9.38 -10.61
C ALA A 81 0.56 7.87 -10.63
N ALA A 82 0.92 7.29 -9.49
CA ALA A 82 1.20 5.87 -9.33
C ALA A 82 -0.02 4.99 -9.66
N SER A 83 -1.22 5.44 -9.27
CA SER A 83 -2.45 4.73 -9.63
C SER A 83 -2.86 4.96 -11.08
N ALA A 84 -2.52 6.08 -11.72
CA ALA A 84 -2.92 6.38 -13.10
C ALA A 84 -1.94 5.82 -14.14
N THR A 85 -0.64 6.04 -13.93
CA THR A 85 0.47 5.75 -14.83
C THR A 85 1.62 5.04 -14.10
N PRO A 86 1.46 3.74 -13.75
CA PRO A 86 2.45 3.03 -12.93
C PRO A 86 3.87 3.02 -13.52
N ALA A 87 4.00 2.77 -14.83
CA ALA A 87 5.30 2.66 -15.51
C ALA A 87 6.21 3.88 -15.33
N GLY A 88 5.63 5.10 -15.30
CA GLY A 88 6.40 6.34 -15.12
C GLY A 88 6.75 6.68 -13.67
N VAL A 89 6.23 5.93 -12.69
CA VAL A 89 6.34 6.29 -11.26
C VAL A 89 7.06 5.21 -10.46
N PHE A 90 6.69 3.94 -10.62
CA PHE A 90 7.19 2.85 -9.79
C PHE A 90 8.71 2.63 -9.88
N PRO A 91 9.35 2.62 -11.06
CA PRO A 91 10.80 2.46 -11.15
C PRO A 91 11.56 3.50 -10.31
N ARG A 92 11.10 4.76 -10.35
CA ARG A 92 11.67 5.85 -9.56
C ARG A 92 11.47 5.63 -8.05
N LEU A 93 10.27 5.24 -7.63
CA LEU A 93 9.99 5.01 -6.20
C LEU A 93 10.80 3.84 -5.63
N ILE A 94 10.99 2.78 -6.41
CA ILE A 94 11.80 1.62 -6.01
C ILE A 94 13.25 2.05 -5.81
N CYS A 95 13.84 2.77 -6.77
CA CYS A 95 15.21 3.28 -6.65
C CYS A 95 15.38 4.16 -5.39
N LEU A 96 14.47 5.10 -5.16
CA LEU A 96 14.50 5.94 -3.95
C LEU A 96 14.39 5.14 -2.65
N SER A 97 13.63 4.03 -2.66
CA SER A 97 13.45 3.20 -1.47
C SER A 97 14.70 2.40 -1.09
N GLN A 98 15.58 2.08 -2.04
CA GLN A 98 16.81 1.31 -1.76
C GLN A 98 17.72 2.04 -0.78
N HIS A 99 17.94 3.35 -0.98
CA HIS A 99 18.72 4.17 -0.05
C HIS A 99 18.11 4.28 1.35
N HIS A 100 16.78 4.15 1.46
CA HIS A 100 16.09 4.15 2.74
C HIS A 100 16.19 2.79 3.43
N ILE A 101 16.16 1.69 2.66
CA ILE A 101 16.31 0.32 3.15
C ILE A 101 17.70 0.12 3.75
N GLU A 102 18.75 0.53 3.02
CA GLU A 102 20.16 0.40 3.47
C GLU A 102 20.42 1.09 4.81
N LYS A 103 19.71 2.18 5.09
CA LYS A 103 19.88 3.00 6.30
C LYS A 103 18.96 2.61 7.45
N SER A 104 18.06 1.65 7.26
CA SER A 104 17.04 1.27 8.24
C SER A 104 17.44 0.01 9.01
N GLU A 105 17.35 0.06 10.34
CA GLU A 105 17.54 -1.11 11.23
C GLU A 105 16.64 -2.30 10.83
N TYR A 106 15.45 -2.01 10.27
CA TYR A 106 14.46 -3.01 9.85
C TYR A 106 14.31 -3.09 8.33
N GLY A 107 15.28 -2.56 7.56
CA GLY A 107 15.25 -2.50 6.10
C GLY A 107 15.03 -3.86 5.43
N TYR A 108 15.65 -4.93 5.96
CA TYR A 108 15.54 -6.28 5.42
C TYR A 108 14.09 -6.82 5.39
N ILE A 109 13.22 -6.39 6.33
CA ILE A 109 11.82 -6.82 6.35
C ILE A 109 11.07 -6.18 5.18
N ALA A 110 11.33 -4.90 4.94
CA ALA A 110 10.71 -4.18 3.85
C ALA A 110 11.21 -4.68 2.50
N ASP A 111 12.51 -4.91 2.35
CA ASP A 111 13.11 -5.46 1.15
C ASP A 111 12.52 -6.83 0.78
N ARG A 112 12.40 -7.73 1.76
CA ARG A 112 11.74 -9.04 1.58
C ARG A 112 10.28 -8.90 1.13
N ARG A 113 9.55 -7.91 1.63
CA ARG A 113 8.16 -7.65 1.22
C ARG A 113 8.09 -7.10 -0.19
N ILE A 114 9.00 -6.21 -0.56
CA ILE A 114 9.12 -5.69 -1.92
C ILE A 114 9.41 -6.84 -2.89
N ALA A 115 10.40 -7.68 -2.60
CA ALA A 115 10.75 -8.85 -3.40
C ALA A 115 9.54 -9.77 -3.62
N LYS A 116 8.82 -10.16 -2.55
CA LYS A 116 7.60 -10.99 -2.61
C LYS A 116 6.44 -10.40 -3.43
N ILE A 117 6.44 -9.09 -3.65
CA ILE A 117 5.40 -8.45 -4.47
C ILE A 117 5.89 -8.34 -5.92
N ILE A 118 7.14 -7.93 -6.12
CA ILE A 118 7.75 -7.75 -7.45
C ILE A 118 7.91 -9.08 -8.18
N GLU A 119 8.14 -10.20 -7.48
CA GLU A 119 8.23 -11.54 -8.10
C GLU A 119 6.95 -11.95 -8.85
N HIS A 120 5.84 -11.25 -8.62
CA HIS A 120 4.55 -11.47 -9.29
C HIS A 120 4.15 -10.33 -10.24
N ILE A 121 5.05 -9.37 -10.49
CA ILE A 121 4.84 -8.26 -11.43
C ILE A 121 5.73 -8.49 -12.64
N ASP A 122 5.14 -8.96 -13.75
CA ASP A 122 5.87 -9.18 -15.00
C ASP A 122 6.32 -7.85 -15.64
N SER A 123 5.45 -6.83 -15.59
CA SER A 123 5.73 -5.51 -16.13
C SER A 123 4.89 -4.42 -15.46
N PHE A 124 5.37 -3.18 -15.49
CA PHE A 124 4.59 -2.03 -15.05
C PHE A 124 3.69 -1.54 -16.19
N PRO A 125 2.35 -1.54 -16.03
CA PRO A 125 1.45 -1.07 -17.07
C PRO A 125 1.58 0.44 -17.26
N VAL A 126 1.40 0.89 -18.50
CA VAL A 126 1.46 2.33 -18.84
C VAL A 126 0.29 3.09 -18.20
N TYR A 127 -0.90 2.47 -18.15
CA TYR A 127 -2.10 3.04 -17.55
C TYR A 127 -2.91 1.98 -16.78
N LEU A 128 -3.59 2.40 -15.71
CA LEU A 128 -4.66 1.60 -15.08
C LEU A 128 -6.03 2.20 -15.38
N ASN A 129 -7.00 1.34 -15.71
CA ASN A 129 -8.39 1.77 -15.86
C ASN A 129 -9.00 2.15 -14.49
N LEU A 130 -10.20 2.74 -14.51
CA LEU A 130 -10.86 3.24 -13.29
C LEU A 130 -11.07 2.16 -12.21
N GLN A 131 -11.38 0.93 -12.61
CA GLN A 131 -11.66 -0.16 -11.68
C GLN A 131 -10.36 -0.60 -11.00
N ASP A 132 -9.29 -0.72 -11.78
CA ASP A 132 -7.97 -1.08 -11.30
C ASP A 132 -7.37 0.01 -10.42
N ARG A 133 -7.66 1.28 -10.69
CA ARG A 133 -7.36 2.40 -9.76
C ARG A 133 -8.08 2.26 -8.42
N GLY A 134 -9.33 1.80 -8.44
CA GLY A 134 -10.08 1.46 -7.23
C GLY A 134 -9.44 0.29 -6.48
N LEU A 135 -9.08 -0.78 -7.19
CA LEU A 135 -8.44 -1.97 -6.62
C LEU A 135 -7.08 -1.64 -6.00
N PHE A 136 -6.27 -0.82 -6.67
CA PHE A 136 -5.02 -0.26 -6.16
C PHE A 136 -5.21 0.44 -4.82
N ALA A 137 -6.22 1.32 -4.72
CA ALA A 137 -6.47 2.08 -3.50
C ALA A 137 -6.89 1.16 -2.34
N ILE A 138 -7.68 0.12 -2.62
CA ILE A 138 -8.07 -0.88 -1.61
C ILE A 138 -6.84 -1.68 -1.14
N ALA A 139 -6.02 -2.15 -2.08
CA ALA A 139 -4.84 -2.94 -1.77
C ALA A 139 -3.82 -2.14 -0.93
N TYR A 140 -3.62 -0.87 -1.29
CA TYR A 140 -2.83 0.08 -0.49
C TYR A 140 -3.34 0.18 0.95
N TYR A 141 -4.65 0.38 1.13
CA TYR A 141 -5.26 0.49 2.44
C TYR A 141 -5.11 -0.79 3.27
N GLN A 142 -5.35 -1.94 2.65
CA GLN A 142 -5.25 -3.25 3.31
C GLN A 142 -3.81 -3.56 3.72
N GLN A 143 -2.84 -3.33 2.84
CA GLN A 143 -1.43 -3.56 3.13
C GLN A 143 -0.93 -2.64 4.24
N LYS A 144 -1.28 -1.35 4.20
CA LYS A 144 -0.94 -0.41 5.26
C LYS A 144 -1.52 -0.85 6.61
N ASN A 145 -2.80 -1.18 6.66
CA ASN A 145 -3.45 -1.64 7.88
C ASN A 145 -2.87 -2.95 8.43
N ALA A 146 -2.42 -3.86 7.55
CA ALA A 146 -1.79 -5.11 7.95
C ALA A 146 -0.44 -4.83 8.63
N ILE A 147 0.38 -3.96 8.04
CA ILE A 147 1.66 -3.51 8.62
C ILE A 147 1.43 -2.87 9.99
N ASP A 148 0.46 -1.97 10.10
CA ASP A 148 0.16 -1.28 11.37
C ASP A 148 -0.30 -2.26 12.47
N ARG A 149 -1.04 -3.32 12.10
CA ARG A 149 -1.46 -4.37 13.04
C ARG A 149 -0.28 -5.21 13.50
N GLU A 150 0.54 -5.69 12.58
CA GLU A 150 1.74 -6.47 12.90
C GLU A 150 2.69 -5.73 13.84
N ILE A 151 2.89 -4.42 13.63
CA ILE A 151 3.73 -3.59 14.50
C ILE A 151 3.15 -3.51 15.92
N LYS A 152 1.85 -3.28 16.05
CA LYS A 152 1.17 -3.22 17.35
C LYS A 152 1.26 -4.56 18.10
N GLU A 153 1.06 -5.66 17.39
CA GLU A 153 1.17 -7.01 17.95
C GLU A 153 2.60 -7.33 18.40
N ALA A 154 3.60 -6.98 17.58
CA ALA A 154 5.01 -7.15 17.94
C ALA A 154 5.39 -6.31 19.18
N ALA A 155 4.89 -5.07 19.28
CA ALA A 155 5.09 -4.22 20.44
C ALA A 155 4.43 -4.80 21.71
N ALA A 156 3.20 -5.32 21.59
CA ALA A 156 2.49 -5.96 22.70
C ALA A 156 3.22 -7.23 23.19
N LYS A 157 3.72 -8.06 22.28
CA LYS A 157 4.52 -9.26 22.62
C LYS A 157 5.82 -8.90 23.34
N LYS A 158 6.55 -7.89 22.86
CA LYS A 158 7.76 -7.39 23.54
C LYS A 158 7.46 -6.88 24.95
N LYS A 159 6.33 -6.18 25.15
CA LYS A 159 5.89 -5.72 26.47
C LYS A 159 5.58 -6.88 27.41
N LEU A 160 4.87 -7.91 26.93
CA LEU A 160 4.53 -9.10 27.72
C LEU A 160 5.76 -9.93 28.11
N GLN A 161 6.75 -10.06 27.21
CA GLN A 161 8.01 -10.77 27.49
C GLN A 161 8.84 -10.05 28.55
N LYS A 162 8.91 -8.70 28.53
CA LYS A 162 9.59 -7.93 29.58
C LYS A 162 8.94 -8.10 30.95
N ILE A 163 7.61 -8.23 31.02
CA ILE A 163 6.89 -8.49 32.29
C ILE A 163 7.17 -9.91 32.82
N ARG A 164 7.31 -10.89 31.92
CA ARG A 164 7.54 -12.30 32.29
C ARG A 164 9.00 -12.65 32.59
N GLY A 165 9.96 -11.95 31.98
CA GLY A 165 11.41 -12.16 32.18
C GLY A 165 12.05 -11.26 33.24
N GLY A 166 11.26 -10.42 33.93
CA GLY A 166 11.71 -9.57 35.04
C GLY A 166 11.52 -10.22 36.42
N LYS A 167 11.91 -11.49 36.56
CA LYS A 167 12.08 -12.19 37.84
C LYS A 167 13.51 -12.71 37.92
#